data_AF-A0AAQ3RIE5-F1
#
_entry.id   AF-A0AAQ3RIE5-F1
#
_cell.length_a   1.000
_cell.length_b   1.000
_cell.length_c   1.000
_cell.angle_alpha   90.00
_cell.angle_beta   90.00
_cell.angle_gamma   90.00
#
_symmetry.space_group_name_H-M   'P 1'
#
loop_
_entity.id
_entity.type
_entity.pdbx_description
1 polymer ?
#
loop_
_entity_poly.entity_id
_entity_poly.type
_entity_poly.pdbx_seq_one_letter_code
_entity_poly.pdbx_strand_id
1 'polypeptide(L)'
;KLVEEVLIVEVQHGWKKGTKLTYLEKGGDLEHYRLANLVLFVYEKLDRVYTRDVNDLVVTHKISLMEALTKSTVNLDTLYGRNLTMPIDQIIHLEYEEVVEREGMPLSQGIQQRRET
;
A
#
# COMPACT_ATOMS: atom_id res chain seq x y z
N LYS A 1 20.64 31.80 -11.54
CA LYS A 1 20.41 30.65 -12.45
C LYS A 1 19.56 29.66 -11.66
N LEU A 2 18.34 29.34 -12.07
CA LEU A 2 17.57 28.29 -11.38
C LEU A 2 18.27 26.96 -11.67
N VAL A 3 18.66 26.25 -10.61
CA VAL A 3 19.27 24.92 -10.70
C VAL A 3 18.14 23.93 -10.44
N GLU A 4 17.85 23.09 -11.41
CA GLU A 4 16.91 21.98 -11.26
C GLU A 4 17.71 20.71 -11.00
N GLU A 5 17.29 19.96 -9.99
CA GLU A 5 17.85 18.65 -9.64
C GLU A 5 16.72 17.61 -9.67
N VAL A 6 16.99 16.45 -10.29
CA VAL A 6 16.05 15.33 -10.34
C VAL A 6 16.48 14.28 -9.31
N LEU A 7 15.60 14.00 -8.35
CA LEU A 7 15.81 12.95 -7.35
C LEU A 7 15.04 11.69 -7.73
N ILE A 8 15.73 10.55 -7.77
CA ILE A 8 15.11 9.25 -8.06
C ILE A 8 14.71 8.60 -6.74
N VAL A 9 13.41 8.36 -6.57
CA VAL A 9 12.86 7.69 -5.38
C VAL A 9 12.49 6.25 -5.73
N GLU A 10 13.28 5.30 -5.23
CA GLU A 10 12.96 3.87 -5.37
C GLU A 10 12.04 3.41 -4.24
N VAL A 11 10.76 3.32 -4.54
CA VAL A 11 9.74 2.84 -3.60
C VAL A 11 9.98 1.38 -3.26
N GLN A 12 10.17 1.07 -1.98
CA GLN A 12 10.36 -0.31 -1.53
C GLN A 12 9.01 -0.96 -1.18
N HIS A 13 8.96 -2.27 -1.40
CA HIS A 13 7.82 -3.09 -1.04
C HIS A 13 7.47 -2.94 0.44
N GLY A 14 6.18 -2.76 0.73
CA GLY A 14 5.66 -2.74 2.10
C GLY A 14 5.73 -1.39 2.80
N TRP A 15 6.31 -0.34 2.18
CA TRP A 15 6.26 1.01 2.73
C TRP A 15 4.84 1.39 3.12
N LYS A 16 4.69 1.90 4.34
CA LYS A 16 3.41 2.31 4.92
C LYS A 16 3.22 3.81 4.71
N LYS A 17 1.97 4.26 4.68
CA LYS A 17 1.64 5.69 4.78
C LYS A 17 2.44 6.36 5.91
N GLY A 18 3.02 7.52 5.60
CA GLY A 18 3.85 8.29 6.53
C GLY A 18 5.33 7.89 6.56
N THR A 19 5.76 6.89 5.80
CA THR A 19 7.19 6.59 5.57
C THR A 19 7.90 7.88 5.14
N LYS A 20 8.91 8.28 5.93
CA LYS A 20 9.65 9.53 5.77
C LYS A 20 10.98 9.27 5.08
N LEU A 21 11.20 9.90 3.93
CA LEU A 21 12.50 9.97 3.27
C LEU A 21 13.10 11.35 3.52
N THR A 22 14.36 11.39 3.93
CA THR A 22 15.07 12.64 4.20
C THR A 22 16.31 12.71 3.33
N TYR A 23 16.35 13.70 2.45
CA TYR A 23 17.50 14.05 1.65
C TYR A 23 18.16 15.25 2.31
N LEU A 24 19.37 15.04 2.81
CA LEU A 24 20.12 16.05 3.53
C LEU A 24 20.59 17.15 2.57
N GLU A 25 20.49 18.40 2.97
CA GLU A 25 21.04 19.54 2.23
C GLU A 25 20.48 19.68 0.79
N LYS A 26 19.29 19.12 0.53
CA LYS A 26 18.57 19.22 -0.75
C LYS A 26 17.38 20.18 -0.72
N GLY A 27 17.17 20.87 0.40
CA GLY A 27 16.22 21.97 0.52
C GLY A 27 16.85 23.26 0.01
N GLY A 28 16.03 24.12 -0.60
CA GLY A 28 16.46 25.28 -1.39
C GLY A 28 17.58 26.15 -0.79
N ASP A 29 18.33 26.79 -1.68
CA ASP A 29 19.54 27.54 -1.37
C ASP A 29 19.22 28.91 -0.73
N LEU A 30 19.87 29.20 0.39
CA LEU A 30 19.87 30.50 1.05
C LEU A 30 21.33 30.90 1.21
N GLU A 31 21.76 31.98 0.56
CA GLU A 31 23.14 32.45 0.63
C GLU A 31 23.59 32.56 2.10
N HIS A 32 24.72 31.93 2.41
CA HIS A 32 25.38 31.90 3.73
C HIS A 32 24.76 31.01 4.83
N TYR A 33 23.75 30.18 4.52
CA TYR A 33 23.15 29.23 5.48
C TYR A 33 23.32 27.76 5.05
N ARG A 34 23.28 26.83 6.02
CA ARG A 34 23.20 25.39 5.71
C ARG A 34 21.92 25.11 4.94
N LEU A 35 22.04 24.36 3.84
CA LEU A 35 20.91 23.92 3.03
C LEU A 35 19.90 23.15 3.90
N ALA A 36 18.62 23.43 3.73
CA ALA A 36 17.57 22.71 4.44
C ALA A 36 17.54 21.24 3.98
N ASN A 37 16.86 20.37 4.73
CA ASN A 37 16.64 18.99 4.29
C ASN A 37 15.34 18.91 3.50
N LEU A 38 15.35 18.19 2.38
CA LEU A 38 14.12 17.82 1.69
C LEU A 38 13.54 16.58 2.36
N VAL A 39 12.29 16.66 2.79
CA VAL A 39 11.57 15.56 3.41
C VAL A 39 10.38 15.17 2.54
N LEU A 40 10.37 13.92 2.10
CA LEU A 40 9.25 13.32 1.38
C LEU A 40 8.49 12.35 2.28
N PHE A 41 7.16 12.36 2.15
CA PHE A 41 6.28 11.43 2.86
C PHE A 41 5.56 10.56 1.84
N VAL A 42 5.55 9.25 2.10
CA VAL A 42 4.77 8.31 1.31
C VAL A 42 3.31 8.44 1.70
N TYR A 43 2.45 8.64 0.71
CA TYR A 43 1.01 8.60 0.85
C TYR A 43 0.45 7.45 0.03
N GLU A 44 -0.52 6.74 0.61
CA GLU A 44 -1.28 5.72 -0.09
C GLU A 44 -2.44 6.38 -0.80
N LYS A 45 -2.53 6.14 -2.11
CA LYS A 45 -3.70 6.54 -2.89
C LYS A 45 -4.86 5.60 -2.54
N LEU A 46 -6.06 6.15 -2.43
CA LEU A 46 -7.25 5.34 -2.25
C LEU A 46 -7.43 4.42 -3.48
N ASP A 47 -7.50 3.12 -3.23
CA ASP A 47 -7.92 2.14 -4.24
C ASP A 47 -9.45 2.00 -4.21
N ARG A 48 -10.06 1.64 -5.35
CA ARG A 48 -11.51 1.46 -5.46
C ARG A 48 -11.97 0.12 -4.89
N VAL A 49 -11.09 -0.88 -4.88
CA VAL A 49 -11.43 -2.26 -4.52
C VAL A 49 -10.84 -2.63 -3.16
N TYR A 50 -9.57 -2.30 -2.93
CA TYR A 50 -8.85 -2.70 -1.73
C TYR A 50 -8.68 -1.55 -0.74
N THR A 51 -8.86 -1.86 0.54
CA THR A 51 -8.45 -0.99 1.63
C THR A 51 -7.29 -1.64 2.36
N ARG A 52 -6.18 -0.92 2.53
CA ARG A 52 -5.05 -1.42 3.31
C ARG A 52 -5.35 -1.28 4.80
N ASP A 53 -5.23 -2.37 5.53
CA ASP A 53 -5.22 -2.37 6.98
C ASP A 53 -3.88 -2.90 7.49
N VAL A 54 -2.98 -2.00 7.90
CA VAL A 54 -1.60 -2.30 8.28
C VAL A 54 -0.82 -3.03 7.17
N ASN A 55 -0.88 -4.36 7.15
CA ASN A 55 -0.25 -5.22 6.14
C ASN A 55 -1.27 -6.08 5.39
N ASP A 56 -2.54 -6.01 5.75
CA ASP A 56 -3.61 -6.78 5.14
C ASP A 56 -4.33 -5.93 4.08
N LEU A 57 -4.99 -6.62 3.16
CA LEU A 57 -5.82 -6.02 2.12
C LEU A 57 -7.25 -6.47 2.33
N VAL A 58 -8.11 -5.52 2.68
CA VAL A 58 -9.52 -5.76 2.98
C VAL A 58 -10.35 -5.38 1.76
N VAL A 59 -11.28 -6.26 1.40
CA VAL A 59 -12.26 -6.02 0.33
C VAL A 59 -13.64 -6.43 0.80
N THR A 60 -14.64 -5.60 0.51
CA THR A 60 -16.04 -5.93 0.78
C THR A 60 -16.68 -6.46 -0.50
N HIS A 61 -16.95 -7.77 -0.53
CA HIS A 61 -17.65 -8.39 -1.64
C HIS A 61 -19.16 -8.40 -1.39
N LYS A 62 -19.94 -7.82 -2.31
CA LYS A 62 -21.40 -7.83 -2.21
C LYS A 62 -21.93 -9.09 -2.85
N ILE A 63 -22.67 -9.88 -2.08
CA ILE A 63 -23.37 -11.07 -2.53
C ILE A 63 -24.88 -10.91 -2.35
N SER A 64 -25.64 -11.70 -3.09
CA SER A 64 -27.08 -11.84 -2.88
C SER A 64 -27.38 -12.71 -1.66
N LEU A 65 -28.58 -12.56 -1.09
CA LEU A 65 -29.06 -13.44 -0.02
C LEU A 65 -29.10 -14.91 -0.46
N MET A 66 -29.40 -15.18 -1.73
CA MET A 66 -29.39 -16.54 -2.27
C MET A 66 -27.99 -17.15 -2.23
N GLU A 67 -26.97 -16.42 -2.69
CA GLU A 67 -25.58 -16.87 -2.60
C GLU A 67 -25.13 -17.05 -1.15
N ALA A 68 -25.56 -16.17 -0.24
CA ALA A 68 -25.23 -16.27 1.19
C ALA A 68 -25.83 -17.50 1.88
N LEU A 69 -27.03 -17.93 1.49
CA LEU A 69 -27.72 -19.09 2.08
C LEU A 69 -27.41 -20.41 1.37
N THR A 70 -26.72 -20.35 0.23
CA THR A 70 -26.31 -21.53 -0.56
C THR A 70 -24.78 -21.56 -0.67
N LYS A 71 -24.24 -22.26 -1.67
CA LYS A 71 -22.80 -22.23 -1.96
C LYS A 71 -22.49 -20.99 -2.79
N SER A 72 -21.45 -20.28 -2.41
CA SER A 72 -20.95 -19.13 -3.17
C SER A 72 -19.51 -19.36 -3.61
N THR A 73 -19.12 -18.77 -4.72
CA THR A 73 -17.73 -18.75 -5.17
C THR A 73 -17.34 -17.30 -5.37
N VAL A 74 -16.38 -16.82 -4.58
CA VAL A 74 -15.86 -15.46 -4.68
C VAL A 74 -14.66 -15.45 -5.63
N ASN A 75 -14.70 -14.58 -6.63
CA ASN A 75 -13.61 -14.33 -7.55
C ASN A 75 -13.05 -12.92 -7.31
N LEU A 76 -11.75 -12.81 -7.06
CA LEU A 76 -11.07 -11.54 -6.76
C LEU A 76 -9.82 -11.40 -7.62
N ASP A 77 -9.65 -10.23 -8.23
CA ASP A 77 -8.40 -9.85 -8.89
C ASP A 77 -7.46 -9.22 -7.87
N THR A 78 -6.42 -9.95 -7.49
CA THR A 78 -5.37 -9.48 -6.56
C THR A 78 -4.70 -8.21 -7.07
N LEU A 79 -4.06 -7.43 -6.18
CA LEU A 79 -3.28 -6.25 -6.56
C LEU A 79 -2.16 -6.54 -7.59
N TYR A 80 -1.71 -7.80 -7.68
CA TYR A 80 -0.69 -8.24 -8.63
C TYR A 80 -1.28 -8.73 -9.96
N GLY A 81 -2.58 -8.59 -10.18
CA GLY A 81 -3.27 -8.97 -11.42
C GLY A 81 -3.52 -10.47 -11.58
N ARG A 82 -3.36 -11.26 -10.51
CA ARG A 82 -3.76 -12.68 -10.49
C ARG A 82 -5.21 -12.80 -10.06
N ASN A 83 -5.93 -13.77 -10.61
CA ASN A 83 -7.28 -14.10 -10.18
C ASN A 83 -7.25 -15.15 -9.07
N LEU A 84 -7.96 -14.87 -7.98
CA LEU A 84 -8.14 -15.73 -6.83
C LEU A 84 -9.60 -16.20 -6.79
N THR A 85 -9.80 -17.52 -6.85
CA THR A 85 -11.13 -18.15 -6.76
C THR A 85 -11.26 -18.91 -5.46
N MET A 86 -12.28 -18.58 -4.67
CA MET A 86 -12.50 -19.15 -3.35
C MET A 86 -13.94 -19.69 -3.24
N PRO A 87 -14.14 -21.01 -3.13
CA PRO A 87 -15.44 -21.57 -2.81
C PRO A 87 -15.74 -21.37 -1.31
N ILE A 88 -16.94 -20.87 -1.01
CA ILE A 88 -17.48 -20.75 0.34
C ILE A 88 -18.64 -21.75 0.45
N ASP A 89 -18.39 -22.83 1.18
CA ASP A 89 -19.32 -23.96 1.33
C ASP A 89 -20.23 -23.85 2.58
N GLN A 90 -20.22 -22.71 3.26
CA GLN A 90 -21.01 -22.45 4.47
C GLN A 90 -21.97 -21.27 4.31
N ILE A 91 -22.99 -21.22 5.16
CA ILE A 91 -23.93 -20.10 5.20
C ILE A 91 -23.19 -18.84 5.67
N ILE A 92 -23.28 -17.77 4.88
CA ILE A 92 -22.63 -16.50 5.12
C ILE A 92 -23.58 -15.60 5.92
N HIS A 93 -23.14 -15.16 7.09
CA HIS A 93 -23.85 -14.18 7.92
C HIS A 93 -23.31 -12.76 7.70
N LEU A 94 -23.98 -11.73 8.22
CA LEU A 94 -23.65 -10.33 7.96
C LEU A 94 -22.24 -9.90 8.42
N GLU A 95 -21.70 -10.57 9.44
CA GLU A 95 -20.38 -10.29 10.03
C GLU A 95 -19.33 -11.32 9.56
N TYR A 96 -19.63 -12.07 8.51
CA TYR A 96 -18.72 -13.08 7.99
C TYR A 96 -17.47 -12.45 7.36
N GLU A 97 -16.31 -12.97 7.73
CA GLU A 97 -15.03 -12.62 7.15
C GLU A 97 -14.30 -13.90 6.71
N GLU A 98 -13.77 -13.88 5.48
CA GLU A 98 -12.89 -14.92 4.97
C GLU A 98 -11.46 -14.39 4.93
N VAL A 99 -10.52 -15.09 5.58
CA VAL A 99 -9.11 -14.69 5.58
C VAL A 99 -8.33 -15.56 4.61
N VAL A 100 -7.72 -14.91 3.63
CA VAL A 100 -6.81 -15.56 2.69
C VAL A 100 -5.39 -15.27 3.12
N GLU A 101 -4.71 -16.29 3.64
CA GLU A 101 -3.33 -16.13 4.03
C GLU A 101 -2.45 -15.75 2.83
N ARG A 102 -1.48 -14.86 3.08
CA ARG A 102 -0.41 -14.46 2.14
C ARG A 102 -0.85 -13.64 0.93
N GLU A 103 -2.08 -13.14 0.90
CA GLU A 103 -2.58 -12.24 -0.16
C GLU A 103 -2.63 -10.75 0.27
N GLY A 104 -1.99 -10.40 1.40
CA GLY A 104 -1.83 -9.03 1.87
C GLY A 104 -0.66 -8.26 1.25
N MET A 105 -0.32 -7.12 1.84
CA MET A 105 0.86 -6.33 1.52
C MET A 105 2.16 -6.96 2.05
N PRO A 106 3.27 -6.83 1.31
CA PRO A 106 4.55 -7.33 1.78
C PRO A 106 5.02 -6.58 3.03
N LEU A 107 5.76 -7.27 3.89
CA LEU A 107 6.36 -6.67 5.07
C LEU A 107 7.51 -5.74 4.66
N SER A 108 7.54 -4.54 5.23
CA SER A 108 8.63 -3.59 4.97
C SER A 108 9.93 -4.09 5.60
N GLN A 109 10.97 -4.30 4.78
CA GLN A 109 12.34 -4.31 5.29
C GLN A 109 12.73 -2.83 5.48
N GLY A 110 13.09 -2.44 6.71
CA GLY A 110 13.16 -1.04 7.14
C GLY A 110 13.95 -0.09 6.23
N ILE A 111 13.69 1.22 6.36
CA ILE A 111 14.32 2.26 5.54
C ILE A 111 15.79 2.43 5.98
N GLN A 112 16.72 1.97 5.17
CA GLN A 112 18.13 2.33 5.31
C GLN A 112 18.28 3.80 4.88
N GLN A 113 18.82 4.65 5.77
CA GLN A 113 19.11 6.05 5.44
C GLN A 113 20.01 6.05 4.20
N ARG A 114 19.46 6.41 3.04
CA ARG A 114 20.24 6.60 1.82
C ARG A 114 21.07 7.86 2.00
N ARG A 115 22.34 7.70 2.36
CA ARG A 115 23.35 8.71 2.09
C ARG A 115 23.71 8.54 0.62
N GLU A 116 23.28 9.45 -0.23
CA GLU A 116 23.86 9.58 -1.57
C GLU A 116 25.29 10.14 -1.44
N THR A 117 26.18 9.65 -2.29
CA THR A 117 27.61 10.00 -2.36
C THR A 117 27.81 11.08 -3.41
#